data_AF-A0AA36H4A0-F1
#
_entry.id   AF-A0AA36H4A0-F1
#
_cell.length_a   1.000
_cell.length_b   1.000
_cell.length_c   1.000
_cell.angle_alpha   90.00
_cell.angle_beta   90.00
_cell.angle_gamma   90.00
#
_symmetry.space_group_name_H-M   'P 1'
#
loop_
_entity.id
_entity.type
_entity.pdbx_description
1 polymer ?
#
loop_
_entity_poly.entity_id
_entity_poly.type
_entity_poly.pdbx_seq_one_letter_code
_entity_poly.pdbx_strand_id
1 'polypeptide(L)'
;MKTIEGADMKTTEGAGMETTQKGEGTEVKEKKNVFALPQEYRLPKTLVPSSYELVLKTYLPFYKGIPKKKILTIDAQVTINMLVRNPTNVVVLNQAGISVIKENCSA
;
A
#
# COMPACT_ATOMS: atom_id res chain seq x y z
N MET A 1 21.39 -30.06 -57.29
CA MET A 1 20.23 -30.94 -57.52
C MET A 1 19.41 -30.97 -56.22
N LYS A 2 18.16 -30.50 -56.33
CA LYS A 2 17.01 -30.49 -55.38
C LYS A 2 17.00 -29.61 -54.11
N THR A 3 16.19 -28.57 -54.24
CA THR A 3 15.42 -27.75 -53.29
C THR A 3 14.23 -28.51 -52.67
N ILE A 4 13.84 -28.14 -51.44
CA ILE A 4 12.48 -28.13 -50.82
C ILE A 4 12.60 -27.22 -49.57
N GLU A 5 12.18 -25.94 -49.55
CA GLU A 5 10.85 -25.31 -49.41
C GLU A 5 10.06 -25.63 -48.12
N GLY A 6 9.63 -24.56 -47.42
CA GLY A 6 8.54 -24.59 -46.43
C GLY A 6 8.69 -23.66 -45.23
N ALA A 7 8.19 -22.42 -45.35
CA ALA A 7 7.98 -21.47 -44.26
C ALA A 7 6.55 -21.58 -43.66
N ASP A 8 6.39 -20.99 -42.47
CA ASP A 8 5.16 -20.60 -41.75
C ASP A 8 4.29 -21.67 -41.04
N MET A 9 4.21 -21.56 -39.71
CA MET A 9 2.95 -21.77 -38.99
C MET A 9 2.82 -20.82 -37.78
N LYS A 10 1.63 -20.23 -37.69
CA LYS A 10 1.17 -19.05 -36.94
C LYS A 10 0.32 -19.46 -35.73
N THR A 11 0.35 -18.64 -34.66
CA THR A 11 -0.72 -18.39 -33.64
C THR A 11 -1.11 -19.61 -32.75
N THR A 12 -1.52 -19.52 -31.47
CA THR A 12 -2.41 -18.57 -30.79
C THR A 12 -2.36 -18.81 -29.28
N GLU A 13 -2.38 -17.73 -28.49
CA GLU A 13 -2.71 -17.74 -27.07
C GLU A 13 -4.10 -18.37 -26.87
N GLY A 14 -4.18 -19.33 -25.95
CA GLY A 14 -5.43 -19.93 -25.52
C GLY A 14 -6.25 -18.96 -24.68
N ALA A 15 -6.95 -18.06 -25.36
CA ALA A 15 -8.12 -17.37 -24.83
C ALA A 15 -9.24 -18.40 -24.64
N GLY A 16 -9.51 -18.79 -23.40
CA GLY A 16 -10.79 -19.39 -23.04
C GLY A 16 -11.87 -18.31 -23.11
N MET A 17 -12.50 -18.19 -24.29
CA MET A 17 -13.72 -17.42 -24.48
C MET A 17 -14.88 -18.18 -23.82
N GLU A 18 -15.53 -17.57 -22.84
CA GLU A 18 -16.96 -17.81 -22.61
C GLU A 18 -17.69 -16.50 -22.90
N THR A 19 -18.34 -16.47 -24.07
CA THR A 19 -19.15 -15.35 -24.54
C THR A 19 -20.60 -15.57 -24.14
N THR A 20 -21.20 -14.59 -23.48
CA THR A 20 -22.63 -14.30 -23.62
C THR A 20 -22.78 -12.78 -23.76
N GLN A 21 -23.26 -12.35 -24.92
CA GLN A 21 -23.50 -10.95 -25.26
C GLN A 21 -24.86 -10.48 -24.72
N LYS A 22 -24.95 -9.25 -24.22
CA LYS A 22 -25.49 -8.08 -24.95
C LYS A 22 -25.57 -6.84 -24.03
N GLY A 23 -24.97 -5.73 -24.45
CA GLY A 23 -25.28 -4.38 -23.93
C GLY A 23 -24.09 -3.56 -23.42
N GLU A 24 -23.70 -2.56 -24.23
CA GLU A 24 -23.07 -1.25 -23.92
C GLU A 24 -22.26 -1.02 -22.63
N GLY A 25 -21.04 -0.47 -22.81
CA GLY A 25 -20.31 0.27 -21.79
C GLY A 25 -19.01 -0.41 -21.34
N THR A 26 -17.88 0.17 -21.73
CA THR A 26 -16.57 -0.19 -21.17
C THR A 26 -16.50 0.27 -19.71
N GLU A 27 -16.92 -0.58 -18.77
CA GLU A 27 -16.55 -0.42 -17.37
C GLU A 27 -15.29 -1.23 -17.10
N VAL A 28 -14.14 -0.55 -17.07
CA VAL A 28 -12.96 -1.06 -16.37
C VAL A 28 -13.35 -1.12 -14.91
N LYS A 29 -13.83 -2.29 -14.45
CA LYS A 29 -14.00 -2.55 -13.03
C LYS A 29 -12.62 -2.63 -12.42
N GLU A 30 -12.17 -1.50 -11.88
CA GLU A 30 -11.09 -1.43 -10.92
C GLU A 30 -11.35 -2.54 -9.90
N LYS A 31 -10.53 -3.60 -9.95
CA LYS A 31 -10.50 -4.59 -8.90
C LYS A 31 -10.04 -3.83 -7.67
N LYS A 32 -10.99 -3.33 -6.88
CA LYS A 32 -10.74 -2.91 -5.51
C LYS A 32 -9.99 -4.07 -4.89
N ASN A 33 -8.71 -3.86 -4.64
CA ASN A 33 -7.94 -4.79 -3.86
C ASN A 33 -8.54 -4.67 -2.46
N VAL A 34 -9.55 -5.48 -2.18
CA VAL A 34 -10.25 -5.49 -0.90
C VAL A 34 -9.25 -6.06 0.08
N PHE A 35 -8.47 -5.16 0.67
CA PHE A 35 -7.66 -5.46 1.82
C PHE A 35 -8.61 -5.88 2.92
N ALA A 36 -8.68 -7.18 3.19
CA ALA A 36 -9.39 -7.68 4.35
C ALA A 36 -8.72 -7.08 5.58
N LEU A 37 -9.35 -6.06 6.16
CA LEU A 37 -8.99 -5.57 7.48
C LEU A 37 -9.04 -6.77 8.43
N PRO A 38 -8.08 -6.91 9.35
CA PRO A 38 -8.08 -8.03 10.27
C PRO A 38 -9.43 -8.02 11.01
N GLN A 39 -10.20 -9.12 10.88
CA GLN A 39 -11.44 -9.33 11.64
C GLN A 39 -11.17 -9.49 13.14
N GLU A 40 -9.90 -9.42 13.53
CA GLU A 40 -9.37 -9.61 14.87
C GLU A 40 -8.64 -8.35 15.35
N TYR A 41 -8.80 -8.00 16.63
CA TYR A 41 -8.09 -6.89 17.27
C TYR A 41 -6.57 -7.11 17.43
N ARG A 42 -6.04 -8.25 16.98
CA ARG A 42 -4.62 -8.61 17.09
C ARG A 42 -3.91 -8.30 15.77
N LEU A 43 -2.73 -7.69 15.88
CA LEU A 43 -1.88 -7.46 14.71
C LEU A 43 -1.37 -8.79 14.14
N PRO A 44 -1.20 -8.89 12.81
CA PRO A 44 -0.54 -10.03 12.17
C PRO A 44 0.87 -10.25 12.72
N LYS A 45 1.30 -11.52 12.79
CA LYS A 45 2.65 -11.90 13.24
C LYS A 45 3.70 -11.90 12.11
N THR A 46 3.36 -11.38 10.93
CA THR A 46 4.20 -11.39 9.72
C THR A 46 5.39 -10.44 9.84
N LEU A 47 5.22 -9.33 10.55
CA LEU A 47 6.23 -8.31 10.81
C LEU A 47 6.45 -8.20 12.33
N VAL A 48 7.71 -8.10 12.75
CA VAL A 48 8.06 -7.88 14.15
C VAL A 48 8.97 -6.65 14.24
N PRO A 49 8.60 -5.61 15.00
CA PRO A 49 9.45 -4.44 15.16
C PRO A 49 10.73 -4.81 15.92
N SER A 50 11.87 -4.31 15.43
CA SER A 50 13.17 -4.43 16.09
C SER A 50 13.53 -3.17 16.87
N SER A 51 13.23 -1.99 16.33
CA SER A 51 13.48 -0.71 17.00
C SER A 51 12.57 0.41 16.49
N TYR A 52 12.44 1.45 17.31
CA TYR A 52 11.74 2.69 16.97
C TYR A 52 12.68 3.87 17.18
N GLU A 53 12.76 4.74 16.19
CA GLU A 53 13.31 6.09 16.34
C GLU A 53 12.15 7.07 16.30
N LEU A 54 11.96 7.82 17.38
CA LEU A 54 10.81 8.70 17.57
C LEU A 54 11.29 10.12 17.91
N VAL A 55 10.89 11.08 17.08
CA VAL A 55 11.11 12.51 17.31
C VAL A 55 9.77 13.20 17.48
N LEU A 56 9.59 13.89 18.61
CA LEU A 56 8.38 14.63 18.95
C LEU A 56 8.70 16.12 19.08
N LYS A 57 7.85 16.95 18.49
CA LYS A 57 7.87 18.40 18.66
C LYS A 57 6.54 18.88 19.20
N THR A 58 6.51 19.20 20.49
CA THR A 58 5.34 19.73 21.18
C THR A 58 5.29 21.25 21.09
N TYR A 59 4.13 21.79 20.79
CA TYR A 59 3.90 23.24 20.68
C TYR A 59 3.14 23.76 21.91
N LEU A 60 3.86 24.39 22.84
CA LEU A 60 3.29 24.88 24.11
C LEU A 60 2.87 26.36 24.02
N PRO A 61 1.76 26.78 24.66
CA PRO A 61 1.11 28.09 24.47
C PRO A 61 1.97 29.32 24.83
N PHE A 62 3.04 29.17 25.59
CA PHE A 62 3.87 30.28 26.08
C PHE A 62 5.20 30.44 25.33
N TYR A 63 5.47 29.60 24.33
CA TYR A 63 6.67 29.72 23.51
C TYR A 63 6.47 30.72 22.38
N LYS A 64 7.46 31.59 22.18
CA LYS A 64 7.45 32.60 21.10
C LYS A 64 7.59 31.93 19.73
N GLY A 65 6.96 32.51 18.71
CA GLY A 65 7.10 32.08 17.32
C GLY A 65 6.25 30.87 16.90
N ILE A 66 5.34 30.40 17.75
CA ILE A 66 4.42 29.31 17.40
C ILE A 66 3.18 29.87 16.67
N PRO A 67 2.82 29.34 15.48
CA PRO A 67 1.57 29.70 14.82
C PRO A 67 0.37 29.39 15.74
N LYS A 68 -0.59 30.31 15.87
CA LYS A 68 -1.75 30.14 16.78
C LYS A 68 -2.50 28.81 16.59
N LYS A 69 -2.56 28.31 15.35
CA LYS A 69 -3.21 27.04 14.99
C LYS A 69 -2.47 25.77 15.48
N LYS A 70 -1.20 25.89 15.87
CA LYS A 70 -0.38 24.78 16.38
C LYS A 70 -0.27 24.76 17.90
N ILE A 71 -0.86 25.72 18.61
CA ILE A 71 -0.81 25.72 20.07
C ILE A 71 -1.50 24.46 20.60
N LEU A 72 -0.82 23.75 21.51
CA LEU A 72 -1.24 22.47 22.09
C LEU A 72 -1.33 21.30 21.07
N THR A 73 -0.58 21.38 19.97
CA THR A 73 -0.42 20.25 19.03
C THR A 73 0.95 19.59 19.17
N ILE A 74 1.11 18.42 18.57
CA ILE A 74 2.37 17.67 18.51
C ILE A 74 2.61 17.31 17.04
N ASP A 75 3.77 17.69 16.50
CA ASP A 75 4.28 17.09 15.27
C ASP A 75 5.20 15.92 15.67
N ALA A 76 5.13 14.82 14.94
CA ALA A 76 5.93 13.62 15.22
C ALA A 76 6.49 13.03 13.94
N GLN A 77 7.70 12.49 14.01
CA GLN A 77 8.29 11.61 13.00
C GLN A 77 8.69 10.31 13.68
N VAL A 78 8.32 9.18 13.07
CA VAL A 78 8.68 7.85 13.56
C VAL A 78 9.27 7.03 12.44
N THR A 79 10.42 6.43 12.70
CA THR A 79 11.04 5.40 11.86
C THR A 79 10.94 4.08 12.61
N ILE A 80 10.30 3.08 11.99
CA ILE A 80 10.11 1.77 12.59
C ILE A 80 10.94 0.76 11.80
N ASN A 81 11.97 0.21 12.42
CA ASN A 81 12.71 -0.90 11.84
C ASN A 81 11.97 -2.19 12.18
N MET A 82 11.70 -3.03 11.17
CA MET A 82 10.94 -4.27 11.32
C MET A 82 11.66 -5.43 10.64
N LEU A 83 11.55 -6.61 11.26
CA LEU A 83 11.97 -7.87 10.68
C LEU A 83 10.76 -8.55 10.04
N VAL A 84 10.92 -8.92 8.76
CA VAL A 84 9.92 -9.70 8.03
C VAL A 84 10.09 -11.17 8.40
N ARG A 85 9.15 -11.71 9.20
CA ARG A 85 9.15 -13.14 9.55
C ARG A 85 8.57 -14.00 8.45
N ASN A 86 7.49 -13.53 7.82
CA ASN A 86 6.81 -14.20 6.71
C ASN A 86 6.65 -13.21 5.56
N PRO A 87 6.82 -13.62 4.29
CA PRO A 87 6.59 -12.77 3.13
C PRO A 87 5.22 -12.09 3.18
N THR A 88 5.18 -10.79 2.98
CA THR A 88 3.95 -10.01 3.01
C THR A 88 4.10 -8.76 2.15
N ASN A 89 3.01 -8.36 1.50
CA ASN A 89 2.88 -7.11 0.75
C ASN A 89 2.16 -6.02 1.56
N VAL A 90 2.02 -6.22 2.87
CA VAL A 90 1.19 -5.40 3.75
C VAL A 90 1.93 -5.08 5.03
N VAL A 91 1.84 -3.84 5.46
CA VAL A 91 2.22 -3.42 6.80
C VAL A 91 0.94 -3.00 7.54
N VAL A 92 0.62 -3.69 8.64
CA VAL A 92 -0.54 -3.38 9.50
C VAL A 92 -0.01 -2.90 10.86
N LEU A 93 -0.39 -1.69 11.25
CA LEU A 93 0.04 -1.02 12.48
C LEU A 93 -1.18 -0.45 13.22
N ASN A 94 -1.01 -0.17 14.52
CA ASN A 94 -2.02 0.50 15.32
C ASN A 94 -1.95 2.02 15.11
N GLN A 95 -3.11 2.66 15.04
CA GLN A 95 -3.25 4.11 14.96
C GLN A 95 -4.50 4.55 15.73
N ALA A 96 -4.36 5.51 16.65
CA ALA A 96 -5.49 6.12 17.34
C ALA A 96 -5.20 7.60 17.58
N GLY A 97 -6.14 8.47 17.19
CA GLY A 97 -6.06 9.90 17.47
C GLY A 97 -4.90 10.66 16.82
N ILE A 98 -4.27 10.11 15.76
CA ILE A 98 -3.18 10.76 15.02
C ILE A 98 -3.50 10.81 13.52
N SER A 99 -2.93 11.81 12.83
CA SER A 99 -3.05 11.99 11.38
C SER A 99 -1.68 11.79 10.73
N VAL A 100 -1.62 10.95 9.69
CA VAL A 100 -0.40 10.68 8.93
C VAL A 100 -0.32 11.66 7.74
N ILE A 101 0.78 12.40 7.66
CA ILE A 101 1.08 13.31 6.54
C ILE A 101 1.77 12.49 5.46
N LYS A 102 0.99 12.00 4.47
CA LYS A 102 1.46 11.04 3.46
C LYS A 102 2.57 11.59 2.57
N GLU A 103 2.56 12.90 2.35
CA GLU A 103 3.53 13.61 1.52
C GLU A 103 4.95 13.51 2.07
N ASN A 104 5.09 13.23 3.36
CA ASN A 104 6.37 13.13 4.06
C ASN A 104 6.78 11.67 4.33
N CYS A 105 6.03 10.68 3.82
CA CYS A 105 6.41 9.28 3.91
C CYS A 105 7.29 8.90 2.71
N SER A 106 8.52 8.45 2.98
CA SER A 106 9.38 7.86 1.94
C SER A 106 8.89 6.45 1.59
N ALA A 107 8.83 6.15 0.29
CA ALA A 107 8.52 4.81 -0.24
C ALA A 107 9.70 3.84 -0.08
#